data_AF-A0A9W8ZBP8-F1
#
_entry.id   AF-A0A9W8ZBP8-F1
#
_cell.length_a   1.000
_cell.length_b   1.000
_cell.length_c   1.000
_cell.angle_alpha   90.00
_cell.angle_beta   90.00
_cell.angle_gamma   90.00
#
_symmetry.space_group_name_H-M   'P 1'
#
loop_
_entity.id
_entity.type
_entity.pdbx_description
1 polymer ?
#
loop_
_entity_poly.entity_id
_entity_poly.type
_entity_poly.pdbx_seq_one_letter_code
_entity_poly.pdbx_strand_id
1 'polypeptide(L)'
;MSCPVWKATKKRKNRLQKAQKMQGPRRCHLEDLRGSIVDRLVPFRFRSEHPLHRLQWRSTPLENIRTPFGKPRPLDRAALEGLKKAIASSIGDDSEYAYLAEVGTCLARISPDLNARNYGYQNLRGLVEASGIADLKTKTVEGKPSVSFVRLKESYEGVRLS
;
A
#
# COMPACT_ATOMS: atom_id res chain seq x y z
N MET A 1 -49.13 56.20 -6.10
CA MET A 1 -48.22 55.33 -5.31
C MET A 1 -47.29 54.61 -6.28
N SER A 2 -46.10 55.17 -6.56
CA SER A 2 -45.16 54.61 -7.54
C SER A 2 -44.18 53.65 -6.88
N CYS A 3 -44.26 52.37 -7.24
CA CYS A 3 -43.27 51.35 -6.86
C CYS A 3 -41.93 51.57 -7.59
N PRO A 4 -40.78 51.57 -6.90
CA PRO A 4 -39.49 51.82 -7.52
C PRO A 4 -38.91 50.53 -8.15
N VAL A 5 -39.14 50.34 -9.44
CA VAL A 5 -38.57 49.29 -10.32
C VAL A 5 -37.02 49.26 -10.31
N TRP A 6 -36.38 50.36 -9.91
CA TRP A 6 -34.91 50.53 -9.87
C TRP A 6 -34.17 49.61 -8.87
N LYS A 7 -34.78 49.20 -7.75
CA LYS A 7 -34.06 48.39 -6.74
C LYS A 7 -33.85 46.94 -7.17
N ALA A 8 -34.70 46.41 -8.06
CA ALA A 8 -34.61 45.03 -8.55
C ALA A 8 -33.51 44.82 -9.60
N THR A 9 -33.14 45.85 -10.37
CA THR A 9 -32.16 45.74 -11.45
C THR A 9 -30.71 45.74 -10.95
N LYS A 10 -30.41 46.45 -9.85
CA LYS A 10 -29.08 46.46 -9.21
C LYS A 10 -28.69 45.09 -8.61
N LYS A 11 -29.65 44.37 -8.01
CA LYS A 11 -29.41 43.06 -7.39
C LYS A 11 -29.12 41.96 -8.43
N ARG A 12 -29.68 42.08 -9.63
CA ARG A 12 -29.49 41.12 -10.74
C ARG A 12 -28.11 41.23 -11.39
N LYS A 13 -27.60 42.46 -11.60
CA LYS A 13 -26.25 42.70 -12.15
C LYS A 13 -25.13 42.19 -11.23
N ASN A 14 -25.30 42.32 -9.91
CA ASN A 14 -24.30 41.87 -8.94
C ASN A 14 -24.21 40.33 -8.85
N ARG A 15 -25.33 39.60 -9.04
CA ARG A 15 -25.34 38.12 -9.11
C ARG A 15 -24.64 37.58 -10.37
N LEU A 16 -24.80 38.24 -11.51
CA LEU A 16 -24.14 37.82 -12.76
C LEU A 16 -22.61 38.05 -12.72
N GLN A 17 -22.15 39.16 -12.15
CA GLN A 17 -20.71 39.40 -11.94
C GLN A 17 -20.09 38.42 -10.93
N LYS A 18 -20.83 38.02 -9.89
CA LYS A 18 -20.36 37.01 -8.93
C LYS A 18 -20.25 35.61 -9.53
N ALA A 19 -21.10 35.26 -10.50
CA ALA A 19 -21.06 33.98 -11.20
C ALA A 19 -19.89 33.89 -12.21
N GLN A 20 -19.56 34.98 -12.90
CA GLN A 20 -18.37 35.01 -13.78
C GLN A 20 -17.05 34.90 -13.00
N LYS A 21 -17.01 35.40 -11.76
CA LYS A 21 -15.83 35.33 -10.88
C LYS A 21 -15.62 33.96 -10.22
N MET A 22 -16.58 33.03 -10.37
CA MET A 22 -16.52 31.65 -9.85
C MET A 22 -16.07 30.63 -10.90
N GLN A 23 -15.63 31.08 -12.08
CA GLN A 23 -14.86 30.22 -12.97
C GLN A 23 -13.44 30.11 -12.39
N GLY A 24 -13.24 29.11 -11.53
CA GLY A 24 -11.90 28.64 -11.16
C GLY A 24 -11.09 28.28 -12.42
N PRO A 25 -9.77 28.10 -12.30
CA PRO A 25 -8.92 27.82 -13.46
C PRO A 25 -9.49 26.64 -14.25
N ARG A 26 -9.74 26.87 -15.55
CA ARG A 26 -10.26 25.84 -16.46
C ARG A 26 -9.31 24.63 -16.37
N ARG A 27 -9.86 23.43 -16.14
CA ARG A 27 -9.08 22.19 -16.25
C ARG A 27 -8.42 22.21 -17.63
N CYS A 28 -7.09 22.25 -17.67
CA CYS A 28 -6.34 22.17 -18.91
C CYS A 28 -6.68 20.83 -19.59
N HIS A 29 -7.10 20.85 -20.86
CA HIS A 29 -7.31 19.61 -21.61
C HIS A 29 -5.94 18.97 -21.87
N LEU A 30 -5.85 17.65 -21.90
CA LEU A 30 -4.58 16.92 -22.09
C LEU A 30 -3.89 17.31 -23.42
N GLU A 31 -4.69 17.70 -24.41
CA GLU A 31 -4.23 18.18 -25.72
C GLU A 31 -3.55 19.55 -25.65
N ASP A 32 -3.98 20.46 -24.76
CA ASP A 32 -3.39 21.80 -24.57
C ASP A 32 -1.99 21.77 -23.93
N LEU A 33 -1.62 20.62 -23.34
CA LEU A 33 -0.36 20.41 -22.63
C LEU A 33 0.72 19.76 -23.50
N ARG A 34 0.35 19.19 -24.65
CA ARG A 34 1.31 18.63 -25.62
C ARG A 34 2.02 19.76 -26.36
N GLY A 35 3.31 19.96 -26.05
CA GLY A 35 4.15 21.01 -26.66
C GLY A 35 4.34 22.25 -25.79
N SER A 36 3.66 22.34 -24.64
CA SER A 36 4.01 23.33 -23.62
C SER A 36 5.36 22.95 -22.98
N ILE A 37 6.29 23.89 -22.87
CA ILE A 37 7.51 23.70 -22.08
C ILE A 37 7.08 23.27 -20.67
N VAL A 38 7.70 22.19 -20.18
CA VAL A 38 7.39 21.48 -18.92
C VAL A 38 7.24 22.42 -17.71
N ASP A 39 7.81 23.62 -17.81
CA ASP A 39 7.70 24.74 -16.90
C ASP A 39 6.28 25.19 -16.52
N ARG A 40 5.23 24.97 -17.33
CA ARG A 40 3.86 25.37 -16.95
C ARG A 40 3.20 24.39 -15.97
N LEU A 41 3.68 23.15 -15.91
CA LEU A 41 3.12 22.09 -15.06
C LEU A 41 3.66 22.15 -13.62
N VAL A 42 4.76 22.87 -13.40
CA VAL A 42 5.40 22.98 -12.09
C VAL A 42 5.08 24.35 -11.47
N PRO A 43 4.44 24.42 -10.30
CA PRO A 43 4.17 25.67 -9.61
C PRO A 43 5.45 26.50 -9.40
N PHE A 44 5.36 27.83 -9.54
CA PHE A 44 6.51 28.77 -9.52
C PHE A 44 7.47 28.56 -8.33
N ARG A 45 6.95 28.16 -7.17
CA ARG A 45 7.72 27.90 -5.93
C ARG A 45 8.76 26.79 -6.07
N PHE A 46 8.57 25.86 -7.00
CA PHE A 46 9.47 24.72 -7.21
C PHE A 46 10.37 24.89 -8.44
N ARG A 47 10.25 26.01 -9.17
CA ARG A 47 10.93 26.21 -10.46
C ARG A 47 12.44 26.47 -10.29
N SER A 48 12.83 27.18 -9.22
CA SER A 48 14.21 27.48 -8.86
C SER A 48 15.00 26.24 -8.42
N GLU A 49 14.31 25.24 -7.87
CA GLU A 49 14.92 24.00 -7.33
C GLU A 49 14.77 22.81 -8.30
N HIS A 50 14.01 22.97 -9.38
CA HIS A 50 13.65 21.91 -10.32
C HIS A 50 14.84 21.19 -11.00
N PRO A 51 15.97 21.85 -11.33
CA PRO A 51 17.15 21.14 -11.83
C PRO A 51 17.71 20.17 -10.78
N LEU A 52 17.77 20.58 -9.52
CA LEU A 52 18.30 19.78 -8.42
C LEU A 52 17.33 18.68 -8.00
N HIS A 53 16.02 18.95 -7.95
CA HIS A 53 14.99 17.96 -7.64
C HIS A 53 14.96 16.80 -8.67
N ARG A 54 15.10 17.11 -9.96
CA ARG A 54 15.17 16.09 -11.03
C ARG A 54 16.43 15.23 -10.90
N LEU A 55 17.56 15.86 -10.60
CA LEU A 55 18.82 15.14 -10.41
C LEU A 55 18.77 14.28 -9.15
N GLN A 56 18.19 14.78 -8.05
CA GLN A 56 18.02 14.05 -6.80
C GLN A 56 17.12 12.82 -6.96
N TRP A 57 15.99 12.91 -7.68
CA TRP A 57 15.18 11.74 -8.04
C TRP A 57 15.93 10.74 -8.92
N ARG A 58 16.77 11.22 -9.85
CA ARG A 58 17.61 10.34 -10.70
C ARG A 58 18.76 9.69 -9.93
N SER A 59 19.20 10.30 -8.83
CA SER A 59 20.31 9.84 -8.00
C SER A 59 19.87 9.20 -6.68
N THR A 60 18.57 9.16 -6.36
CA THR A 60 18.07 8.28 -5.30
C THR A 60 18.41 6.85 -5.68
N PRO A 61 19.11 6.10 -4.81
CA PRO A 61 19.41 4.69 -5.06
C PRO A 61 18.10 3.96 -5.36
N LEU A 62 18.09 3.18 -6.45
CA LEU A 62 16.95 2.31 -6.82
C LEU A 62 16.60 1.31 -5.70
N GLU A 63 17.41 1.22 -4.64
CA GLU A 63 17.13 0.49 -3.40
C GLU A 63 15.67 0.69 -2.94
N ASN A 64 15.18 1.93 -2.87
CA ASN A 64 13.81 2.20 -2.38
C ASN A 64 12.71 1.83 -3.40
N ILE A 65 13.06 1.75 -4.69
CA ILE A 65 12.15 1.29 -5.76
C ILE A 65 12.11 -0.25 -5.80
N ARG A 66 13.23 -0.92 -5.49
CA ARG A 66 13.32 -2.39 -5.43
C ARG A 66 12.75 -2.95 -4.12
N THR A 67 12.89 -2.24 -3.01
CA THR A 67 12.35 -2.61 -1.70
C THR A 67 11.54 -1.45 -1.11
N PRO A 68 10.24 -1.32 -1.47
CA PRO A 68 9.40 -0.24 -0.94
C PRO A 68 9.18 -0.33 0.58
N PHE A 69 9.54 -1.46 1.21
CA PHE A 69 9.35 -1.73 2.63
C PHE A 69 10.66 -1.65 3.45
N GLY A 70 11.75 -1.19 2.83
CA GLY A 70 13.07 -1.15 3.46
C GLY A 70 13.73 -2.52 3.56
N LYS A 71 14.82 -2.60 4.32
CA LYS A 71 15.58 -3.85 4.52
C LYS A 71 14.80 -4.78 5.45
N PRO A 72 14.75 -6.10 5.18
CA PRO A 72 14.08 -7.05 6.06
C PRO A 72 14.71 -7.01 7.45
N ARG A 73 13.86 -6.92 8.47
CA ARG A 73 14.26 -6.91 9.88
C ARG A 73 14.34 -8.33 10.44
N PRO A 74 15.25 -8.59 11.39
CA PRO A 74 15.25 -9.85 12.11
C PRO A 74 13.93 -10.03 12.87
N LEU A 75 13.48 -11.27 12.98
CA LEU A 75 12.23 -11.63 13.64
C LEU A 75 12.40 -11.68 15.15
N ASP A 76 11.45 -11.08 15.87
CA ASP A 76 11.40 -11.12 17.33
C ASP A 76 10.90 -12.48 17.86
N ARG A 77 11.22 -12.83 19.09
CA ARG A 77 10.75 -14.06 19.74
C ARG A 77 9.22 -14.11 19.80
N ALA A 78 8.56 -13.00 20.14
CA ALA A 78 7.10 -12.92 20.11
C ALA A 78 6.56 -13.21 18.70
N ALA A 79 7.32 -12.81 17.67
CA ALA A 79 6.94 -13.02 16.30
C ALA A 79 6.97 -14.51 15.90
N LEU A 80 8.02 -15.21 16.35
CA LEU A 80 8.19 -16.64 16.14
C LEU A 80 7.08 -17.44 16.85
N GLU A 81 6.75 -17.09 18.09
CA GLU A 81 5.68 -17.77 18.85
C GLU A 81 4.29 -17.51 18.23
N GLY A 82 4.01 -16.29 17.78
CA GLY A 82 2.78 -15.97 17.04
C GLY A 82 2.64 -16.79 15.75
N LEU A 83 3.73 -16.95 14.99
CA LEU A 83 3.76 -17.79 13.79
C LEU A 83 3.49 -19.26 14.09
N LYS A 84 4.16 -19.83 15.10
CA LYS A 84 3.93 -21.22 15.52
C LYS A 84 2.48 -21.46 15.90
N LYS A 85 1.91 -20.58 16.73
CA LYS A 85 0.52 -20.68 17.20
C LYS A 85 -0.47 -20.60 16.04
N ALA A 86 -0.25 -19.69 15.10
CA ALA A 86 -1.13 -19.56 13.94
C ALA A 86 -1.06 -20.77 13.03
N ILE A 87 0.13 -21.30 12.71
CA ILE A 87 0.26 -22.49 11.87
C ILE A 87 -0.38 -23.70 12.56
N ALA A 88 -0.12 -23.91 13.85
CA ALA A 88 -0.74 -25.00 14.61
C ALA A 88 -2.28 -24.91 14.65
N SER A 89 -2.83 -23.70 14.68
CA SER A 89 -4.28 -23.49 14.68
C SER A 89 -4.93 -23.61 13.29
N SER A 90 -4.13 -23.55 12.22
CA SER A 90 -4.60 -23.64 10.83
C SER A 90 -4.40 -25.01 10.20
N ILE A 91 -3.73 -25.94 10.89
CA ILE A 91 -3.63 -27.34 10.46
C ILE A 91 -5.01 -27.97 10.69
N GLY A 92 -5.66 -28.41 9.61
CA GLY A 92 -6.91 -29.17 9.68
C GLY A 92 -6.66 -30.63 10.05
N ASP A 93 -7.69 -31.30 10.57
CA ASP A 93 -7.60 -32.67 11.09
C ASP A 93 -7.12 -33.70 10.04
N ASP A 94 -7.43 -33.46 8.76
CA ASP A 94 -7.14 -34.40 7.66
C ASP A 94 -5.85 -34.09 6.88
N SER A 95 -5.18 -32.96 7.15
CA SER A 95 -4.05 -32.49 6.33
C SER A 95 -2.88 -32.00 7.15
N GLU A 96 -1.69 -32.54 6.88
CA GLU A 96 -0.43 -32.15 7.54
C GLU A 96 0.05 -30.73 7.17
N TYR A 97 -0.52 -30.12 6.13
CA TYR A 97 -0.15 -28.80 5.64
C TYR A 97 -1.32 -27.83 5.77
N ALA A 98 -1.06 -26.62 6.26
CA ALA A 98 -2.01 -25.53 6.31
C ALA A 98 -1.94 -24.65 5.05
N TYR A 99 -3.06 -24.06 4.64
CA TYR A 99 -3.06 -23.04 3.60
C TYR A 99 -2.45 -21.74 4.14
N LEU A 100 -1.49 -21.16 3.41
CA LEU A 100 -0.85 -19.89 3.83
C LEU A 100 -1.86 -18.75 4.01
N ALA A 101 -2.96 -18.78 3.25
CA ALA A 101 -4.05 -17.80 3.37
C ALA A 101 -4.79 -17.90 4.71
N GLU A 102 -5.03 -19.13 5.20
CA GLU A 102 -5.66 -19.37 6.50
C GLU A 102 -4.72 -18.97 7.63
N VAL A 103 -3.43 -19.30 7.51
CA VAL A 103 -2.39 -18.85 8.46
C VAL A 103 -2.39 -17.33 8.55
N GLY A 104 -2.46 -16.61 7.44
CA GLY A 104 -2.55 -15.15 7.43
C GLY A 104 -3.79 -14.62 8.16
N THR A 105 -4.93 -15.29 8.02
CA THR A 105 -6.18 -14.93 8.70
C THR A 105 -6.10 -15.21 10.20
N CYS A 106 -5.55 -16.36 10.60
CA CYS A 106 -5.28 -16.69 12.01
C CYS A 106 -4.27 -15.74 12.64
N LEU A 107 -3.21 -15.37 11.92
CA LEU A 107 -2.21 -14.40 12.38
C LEU A 107 -2.83 -13.03 12.68
N ALA A 108 -3.68 -12.52 11.79
CA ALA A 108 -4.36 -11.24 12.01
C ALA A 108 -5.24 -11.25 13.27
N ARG A 109 -5.78 -12.42 13.66
CA ARG A 109 -6.57 -12.61 14.88
C ARG A 109 -5.72 -12.76 16.14
N ILE A 110 -4.59 -13.45 16.05
CA ILE A 110 -3.71 -13.74 17.20
C ILE A 110 -2.80 -12.54 17.51
N SER A 111 -2.24 -11.90 16.49
CA SER A 111 -1.26 -10.84 16.63
C SER A 111 -1.34 -9.89 15.42
N PRO A 112 -2.15 -8.82 15.49
CA PRO A 112 -2.31 -7.88 14.38
C PRO A 112 -1.02 -7.12 14.05
N ASP A 113 -0.13 -6.94 15.03
CA ASP A 113 1.19 -6.34 14.85
C ASP A 113 2.14 -7.22 14.03
N LEU A 114 1.88 -8.54 14.01
CA LEU A 114 2.66 -9.50 13.26
C LEU A 114 2.21 -9.57 11.80
N ASN A 115 2.69 -8.63 11.00
CA ASN A 115 2.46 -8.62 9.57
C ASN A 115 3.76 -8.43 8.78
N ALA A 116 3.82 -8.97 7.55
CA ALA A 116 5.02 -8.93 6.71
C ALA A 116 5.53 -7.50 6.46
N ARG A 117 4.62 -6.53 6.33
CA ARG A 117 4.94 -5.13 6.03
C ARG A 117 5.67 -4.45 7.18
N ASN A 118 5.30 -4.75 8.41
CA ASN A 118 5.95 -4.24 9.61
C ASN A 118 7.41 -4.70 9.70
N TYR A 119 7.76 -5.86 9.15
CA TYR A 119 9.13 -6.39 9.18
C TYR A 119 9.93 -6.11 7.90
N GLY A 120 9.37 -5.36 6.94
CA GLY A 120 10.07 -5.03 5.69
C GLY A 120 9.98 -6.10 4.61
N TYR A 121 9.10 -7.10 4.78
CA TYR A 121 8.84 -8.13 3.78
C TYR A 121 7.67 -7.75 2.88
N GLN A 122 7.72 -8.16 1.61
CA GLN A 122 6.63 -7.90 0.66
C GLN A 122 5.38 -8.71 1.00
N ASN A 123 5.55 -10.00 1.28
CA ASN A 123 4.48 -10.98 1.45
C ASN A 123 4.73 -11.87 2.67
N LEU A 124 3.67 -12.47 3.22
CA LEU A 124 3.76 -13.43 4.33
C LEU A 124 4.67 -14.62 3.99
N ARG A 125 4.66 -15.05 2.72
CA ARG A 125 5.57 -16.09 2.23
C ARG A 125 7.04 -15.76 2.54
N GLY A 126 7.49 -14.54 2.22
CA GLY A 126 8.88 -14.12 2.45
C GLY A 126 9.21 -13.99 3.94
N LEU A 127 8.24 -13.61 4.78
CA LEU A 127 8.39 -13.61 6.24
C LEU A 127 8.62 -15.04 6.77
N VAL A 128 7.84 -16.00 6.30
CA VAL A 128 7.94 -17.40 6.72
C VAL A 128 9.25 -18.04 6.24
N GLU A 129 9.66 -17.80 5.00
CA GLU A 129 10.97 -18.25 4.48
C GLU A 129 12.12 -17.72 5.33
N ALA A 130 12.09 -16.43 5.68
CA ALA A 130 13.11 -15.81 6.52
C ALA A 130 13.10 -16.31 7.97
N SER A 131 11.94 -16.75 8.48
CA SER A 131 11.83 -17.32 9.83
C SER A 131 12.52 -18.68 9.97
N GLY A 132 12.58 -19.47 8.90
CA GLY A 132 13.15 -20.82 8.93
C GLY A 132 12.43 -21.83 9.84
N ILE A 133 11.24 -21.48 10.36
CA ILE A 133 10.47 -22.34 11.27
C ILE A 133 9.61 -23.36 10.50
N ALA A 134 9.19 -23.00 9.29
CA ALA A 134 8.20 -23.75 8.54
C ALA A 134 8.66 -24.05 7.12
N ASP A 135 8.30 -25.23 6.65
CA ASP A 135 8.51 -25.68 5.29
C ASP A 135 7.37 -25.17 4.40
N LEU A 136 7.74 -24.57 3.27
CA LEU A 136 6.81 -24.01 2.31
C LEU A 136 6.77 -24.84 1.04
N LYS A 137 5.57 -25.17 0.59
CA LYS A 137 5.33 -25.83 -0.70
C LYS A 137 4.39 -24.98 -1.53
N THR A 138 4.83 -24.56 -2.71
CA THR A 138 3.94 -23.90 -3.68
C THR A 138 3.50 -24.93 -4.69
N LYS A 139 2.18 -25.14 -4.80
CA LYS A 139 1.59 -25.95 -5.87
C LYS A 139 0.95 -25.01 -6.88
N THR A 140 1.41 -25.11 -8.12
CA THR A 140 0.73 -24.49 -9.26
C THR A 140 -0.12 -25.57 -9.91
N VAL A 141 -1.41 -25.30 -10.06
CA VAL A 141 -2.34 -26.19 -10.76
C VAL A 141 -2.67 -25.54 -12.08
N GLU A 142 -2.70 -26.31 -13.16
CA GLU A 142 -3.03 -25.81 -14.49
C GLU A 142 -4.39 -25.07 -14.47
N GLY A 143 -4.39 -23.83 -14.95
CA GLY A 143 -5.58 -22.95 -14.98
C GLY A 143 -5.97 -22.30 -13.65
N LYS A 144 -5.22 -22.47 -12.56
CA LYS A 144 -5.50 -21.85 -11.24
C LYS A 144 -4.28 -21.07 -10.72
N PRO A 145 -4.50 -20.02 -9.91
CA PRO A 145 -3.39 -19.31 -9.27
C PRO A 145 -2.62 -20.23 -8.32
N SER A 146 -1.31 -20.01 -8.21
CA SER A 146 -0.43 -20.79 -7.36
C SER A 146 -0.83 -20.67 -5.88
N VAL A 147 -1.02 -21.81 -5.22
CA VAL A 147 -1.39 -21.89 -3.80
C VAL A 147 -0.18 -22.32 -2.99
N SER A 148 0.09 -21.60 -1.90
CA SER A 148 1.20 -21.91 -0.98
C SER A 148 0.68 -22.60 0.26
N PHE A 149 1.35 -23.69 0.61
CA PHE A 149 1.10 -24.54 1.77
C PHE A 149 2.25 -24.39 2.75
N VAL A 150 1.94 -24.51 4.04
CA VAL A 150 2.88 -24.31 5.16
C VAL A 150 2.79 -25.49 6.09
N ARG A 151 3.93 -26.00 6.56
CA ARG A 151 4.01 -27.00 7.63
C ARG A 151 5.11 -26.59 8.61
N LEU A 152 4.89 -26.81 9.91
CA LEU A 152 5.96 -26.62 10.90
C LEU A 152 7.04 -27.68 10.72
N LYS A 153 8.30 -27.26 10.87
CA LYS A 153 9.42 -28.21 10.89
C LYS A 153 9.47 -28.93 12.23
N GLU A 154 9.81 -30.20 12.21
CA GLU A 154 9.79 -31.08 13.39
C GLU A 154 10.63 -30.58 14.58
N SER A 155 11.70 -29.83 14.31
CA SER A 155 12.51 -29.13 15.31
C SER A 155 11.74 -28.13 16.18
N TYR A 156 10.54 -27.73 15.77
CA TYR A 156 9.67 -26.76 16.45
C TYR A 156 8.31 -27.34 16.86
N GLU A 157 8.04 -28.60 16.52
CA GLU A 157 6.81 -29.34 16.88
C GLU A 157 6.80 -29.73 18.37
N GLY A 158 7.98 -29.79 19.01
CA GLY A 158 8.20 -30.24 20.38
C GLY A 158 7.81 -29.26 21.50
N VAL A 159 7.33 -28.05 21.21
CA VAL A 159 6.75 -27.18 22.25
C VAL A 159 5.28 -27.53 22.42
N ARG A 160 5.01 -28.76 22.85
CA ARG A 160 3.71 -29.07 23.47
C ARG A 160 3.68 -28.24 24.74
N LEU A 161 2.78 -27.26 24.79
CA LEU A 161 2.45 -26.50 25.99
C LEU A 161 2.16 -27.51 27.12
N SER A 162 3.15 -27.71 28.00
CA SER A 162 3.01 -28.38 29.29
C SER A 162 2.45 -27.41 30.32
#